data_AF-A0AAW3IMU7-F1
#
_entry.id   AF-A0AAW3IMU7-F1
#
_cell.length_a   1.000
_cell.length_b   1.000
_cell.length_c   1.000
_cell.angle_alpha   90.00
_cell.angle_beta   90.00
_cell.angle_gamma   90.00
#
_symmetry.space_group_name_H-M   'P 1'
#
loop_
_entity.id
_entity.type
_entity.pdbx_description
1 polymer ?
#
loop_
_entity_poly.entity_id
_entity_poly.type
_entity_poly.pdbx_seq_one_letter_code
_entity_poly.pdbx_strand_id
1 'polypeptide(L)' 'MSICVTVIDGVLQQATNGSCELILMSKEQVTQLVDGQFDWSLLEFDKELYEYVLGQSLVTFIGGHVLGRVLKYFGK' A
#
# COMPACT_ATOMS: atom_id res chain seq x y z
N MET A 1 -7.77 4.94 26.99
CA MET A 1 -9.24 5.05 26.82
C MET A 1 -9.49 6.22 25.89
N SER A 2 -10.18 6.03 24.77
CA SER A 2 -10.60 7.15 23.91
C SER A 2 -11.82 7.84 24.53
N ILE A 3 -11.87 9.17 24.46
CA ILE A 3 -12.98 9.96 25.00
C ILE A 3 -13.74 10.58 23.84
N CYS A 4 -15.04 10.33 23.81
CA CYS A 4 -15.91 11.00 22.87
C CYS A 4 -16.18 12.44 23.33
N VAL A 5 -15.94 13.41 22.46
CA VAL A 5 -16.09 14.84 22.74
C VAL A 5 -16.92 15.54 21.65
N THR A 6 -17.53 16.65 22.03
CA THR A 6 -18.27 17.55 21.13
C THR A 6 -17.92 18.99 21.47
N VAL A 7 -18.09 19.91 20.51
CA VAL A 7 -17.83 21.33 20.71
C VAL A 7 -19.10 22.02 21.16
N ILE A 8 -19.13 22.47 22.41
CA ILE A 8 -20.24 23.25 22.97
C ILE A 8 -19.69 24.62 23.38
N ASP A 9 -20.28 25.68 22.83
CA ASP A 9 -19.87 27.07 23.06
C ASP A 9 -18.38 27.32 22.77
N GLY A 10 -17.85 26.64 21.75
CA GLY A 10 -16.44 26.76 21.31
C GLY A 10 -15.43 26.00 22.17
N VAL A 11 -15.87 25.23 23.17
CA VAL A 11 -15.01 24.42 24.04
C VAL A 11 -15.26 22.93 23.81
N LEU A 12 -14.18 22.14 23.85
CA LEU A 12 -14.27 20.67 23.82
C LEU A 12 -14.82 20.17 25.15
N GLN A 13 -15.95 19.48 25.11
CA GLN A 13 -16.58 18.86 26.27
C GLN A 13 -16.84 17.38 26.02
N GLN A 14 -16.80 16.57 27.06
CA GLN A 14 -17.13 15.15 26.95
C GLN A 14 -18.60 14.98 26.55
N ALA A 15 -18.87 14.21 25.51
CA ALA A 15 -20.22 13.98 25.03
C ALA A 15 -20.97 13.05 25.99
N THR A 16 -22.09 13.51 26.53
CA THR A 16 -22.96 12.77 27.46
C THR A 16 -24.22 12.21 26.80
N ASN A 17 -24.62 12.74 25.64
CA ASN A 17 -25.94 12.50 25.04
C ASN A 17 -25.89 11.72 23.71
N GLY A 18 -24.87 10.90 23.50
CA GLY A 18 -24.72 10.09 22.28
C GLY A 18 -24.32 10.87 21.01
N SER A 19 -24.20 12.19 21.09
CA SER A 19 -23.65 13.05 20.02
C SER A 19 -22.12 12.98 20.04
N CYS A 20 -21.55 12.00 19.34
CA CYS A 20 -20.10 11.89 19.18
C CYS A 20 -19.66 12.59 17.89
N GLU A 21 -19.12 13.79 18.03
CA GLU A 21 -18.61 14.57 16.89
C GLU A 21 -17.12 14.30 16.66
N LEU A 22 -16.36 14.21 17.75
CA LEU A 22 -14.91 14.02 17.73
C LEU A 22 -14.50 12.96 18.74
N ILE A 23 -13.44 12.22 18.42
CA ILE A 23 -12.82 11.26 19.34
C ILE A 23 -11.46 11.82 19.76
N LEU A 24 -11.31 12.09 21.04
CA LEU A 24 -10.02 12.46 21.62
C LEU A 24 -9.23 11.19 21.92
N MET A 25 -8.04 11.09 21.33
CA MET A 25 -7.13 9.95 21.48
C MET A 25 -5.75 10.45 21.91
N SER A 26 -5.05 9.68 22.73
CA SER A 26 -3.64 9.96 23.01
C SER A 26 -2.79 9.68 21.76
N LYS A 27 -1.59 10.25 21.72
CA LYS A 27 -0.65 10.05 20.61
C LYS A 27 -0.41 8.56 20.35
N GLU A 28 -0.18 7.79 21.41
CA GLU A 28 0.09 6.35 21.35
C GLU A 28 -1.09 5.59 20.71
N GLN A 29 -2.33 5.98 21.03
CA GLN A 29 -3.53 5.37 20.47
C GLN A 29 -3.71 5.68 18.99
N VAL A 30 -3.38 6.91 18.56
CA VAL A 30 -3.40 7.28 17.14
C VAL A 30 -2.32 6.52 16.38
N THR A 31 -1.12 6.41 16.94
CA THR A 31 -0.02 5.64 16.32
C THR A 31 -0.42 4.18 16.11
N GLN A 32 -1.01 3.53 17.12
CA GLN A 32 -1.50 2.15 16.97
C GLN A 32 -2.63 2.01 15.94
N LEU A 33 -3.52 3.00 15.83
CA LEU A 33 -4.60 2.98 14.84
C LEU A 33 -4.04 3.12 13.41
N VAL A 34 -3.08 4.01 13.20
CA VAL A 34 -2.43 4.24 11.90
C VAL A 34 -1.58 3.02 11.51
N ASP A 35 -0.75 2.52 12.43
CA ASP A 35 0.12 1.37 12.18
C ASP A 35 -0.68 0.07 11.96
N GLY A 36 -1.84 -0.07 12.62
CA GLY A 36 -2.74 -1.21 12.41
C GLY A 36 -3.60 -1.14 11.15
N GLN A 37 -3.73 0.04 10.53
CA GLN A 37 -4.52 0.23 9.31
C GLN A 37 -3.74 -0.05 8.01
N PHE A 38 -2.42 0.11 8.03
CA PHE A 38 -1.57 -0.16 6.88
C PHE A 38 -0.82 -1.47 7.09
N ASP A 39 -1.28 -2.53 6.43
CA ASP A 39 -0.50 -3.76 6.31
C ASP A 39 0.68 -3.51 5.36
N TRP A 40 1.81 -3.08 5.94
CA TRP A 40 3.05 -2.84 5.22
C TRP A 40 3.59 -4.07 4.49
N SER A 41 3.08 -5.27 4.81
CA SER A 41 3.38 -6.50 4.06
C SER A 41 2.87 -6.44 2.62
N LEU A 42 1.78 -5.71 2.34
CA LEU A 42 1.24 -5.53 0.98
C LEU A 42 2.11 -4.61 0.10
N LEU A 43 2.98 -3.81 0.71
CA LEU A 43 3.95 -2.95 0.03
C LEU A 43 5.38 -3.50 0.12
N GLU A 44 5.55 -4.71 0.66
CA GLU A 44 6.86 -5.33 0.79
C GLU A 44 7.34 -5.76 -0.60
N PHE A 45 8.39 -5.08 -1.07
CA PHE A 45 8.96 -5.32 -2.38
C PHE A 45 9.73 -6.65 -2.38
N ASP A 46 9.19 -7.64 -3.10
CA ASP A 46 9.88 -8.90 -3.34
C ASP A 46 10.95 -8.72 -4.43
N LYS A 47 12.19 -8.59 -3.97
CA LYS A 47 13.35 -8.42 -4.83
C LYS A 47 13.64 -9.66 -5.67
N GLU A 48 13.45 -10.87 -5.14
CA GLU A 48 13.74 -12.10 -5.85
C GLU A 48 12.74 -12.31 -7.00
N LEU A 49 11.45 -12.06 -6.74
CA LEU A 49 10.42 -12.09 -7.76
C LEU A 49 10.68 -11.04 -8.86
N TYR A 50 11.06 -9.83 -8.47
CA TYR A 50 11.38 -8.77 -9.43
C TYR A 50 12.57 -9.14 -10.33
N GLU A 51 13.67 -9.63 -9.74
CA GLU A 51 14.85 -10.07 -10.48
C GLU A 51 14.53 -11.25 -11.41
N TYR A 52 13.71 -12.20 -10.96
CA TYR A 52 13.24 -13.31 -11.78
C TYR A 52 12.42 -12.84 -12.99
N VAL A 53 11.42 -11.98 -12.77
CA VAL A 53 10.56 -11.46 -13.85
C VAL A 53 11.38 -10.66 -14.87
N LEU A 54 12.31 -9.83 -14.42
CA LEU A 54 13.22 -9.11 -15.31
C LEU A 54 14.10 -10.06 -16.13
N GLY A 55 14.67 -11.08 -15.49
CA GLY A 55 15.51 -12.08 -16.17
C GLY A 55 14.75 -12.82 -17.27
N GLN A 56 13.55 -13.31 -16.95
CA GLN A 56 12.69 -14.00 -17.93
C GLN A 56 12.25 -13.09 -19.08
N SER A 57 11.97 -11.82 -18.79
CA SER A 57 11.63 -10.82 -19.80
C SER A 57 12.78 -10.58 -20.78
N LEU A 58 14.01 -10.47 -20.27
CA LEU A 58 15.20 -10.27 -21.09
C LEU A 58 15.48 -11.49 -21.98
N VAL A 59 15.42 -12.70 -21.42
CA VAL A 59 15.64 -13.94 -22.17
C VAL A 59 14.61 -14.07 -23.29
N THR A 60 13.33 -13.81 -22.97
CA THR A 60 12.25 -13.84 -23.97
C THR A 60 12.45 -12.80 -25.06
N PHE A 61 12.86 -11.58 -24.70
CA PHE A 61 13.15 -10.52 -25.66
C PHE A 61 14.28 -10.90 -26.62
N ILE A 62 15.42 -11.36 -26.08
CA ILE A 62 16.57 -11.77 -26.88
C ILE A 62 16.21 -12.99 -27.75
N GLY A 63 15.57 -14.00 -27.16
CA GLY A 63 15.15 -15.21 -27.85
C GLY A 63 14.19 -14.91 -28.99
N GLY A 64 13.15 -14.12 -28.74
CA GLY A 64 12.20 -13.67 -29.76
C GLY A 64 12.87 -12.84 -30.86
N HIS A 65 13.80 -11.96 -30.52
CA HIS A 65 14.55 -11.18 -31.50
C HIS A 65 15.40 -12.07 -32.43
N VAL A 66 16.13 -13.03 -31.87
CA VAL A 66 16.97 -13.96 -32.65
C VAL A 66 16.11 -14.87 -33.51
N LEU A 67 15.06 -15.47 -32.95
CA LEU A 67 14.11 -16.30 -33.70
C LEU A 67 13.48 -15.53 -34.86
N GLY A 68 13.10 -14.27 -34.64
CA GLY A 68 12.59 -13.39 -35.69
C GLY A 68 13.60 -13.19 -36.83
N ARG A 69 14.90 -13.06 -36.52
CA ARG A 69 15.95 -12.97 -37.55
C ARG A 69 16.12 -14.27 -38.32
N VAL A 70 16.06 -15.42 -37.64
CA VAL A 70 16.17 -16.74 -38.28
C VAL A 70 15.00 -16.98 -39.23
N LEU A 71 13.77 -16.74 -38.78
CA LEU A 71 12.58 -16.85 -39.63
C LEU A 71 12.65 -15.93 -40.85
N LYS A 72 13.13 -14.70 -40.68
CA LYS A 72 13.36 -13.76 -41.79
C LYS A 72 14.39 -14.27 -42.80
N TYR A 73 15.39 -15.02 -42.37
CA TYR A 73 16.40 -15.60 -43.26
C TYR A 73 15.84 -16.76 -44.07
N PHE A 74 14.99 -17.61 -43.48
CA PHE A 74 14.35 -18.73 -44.18
C PHE A 74 13.17 -18.33 -45.09
N GLY A 75 12.53 -17.18 -44.82
CA GLY A 75 11.46 -16.63 -45.67
C GLY A 75 11.94 -15.80 -46.87
N LYS A 76 13.24 -15.73 -47.11
CA LYS A 76 13.89 -15.14 -48.29
C LYS A 76 14.33 -16.24 -49.25
#